data_AF-A0A2G4JC12-F1
#
_entry.id   AF-A0A2G4JC12-F1
#
_cell.length_a   1.000
_cell.length_b   1.000
_cell.length_c   1.000
_cell.angle_alpha   90.00
_cell.angle_beta   90.00
_cell.angle_gamma   90.00
#
_symmetry.space_group_name_H-M   'P 1'
#
loop_
_entity.id
_entity.type
_entity.pdbx_description
1 polymer ?
#
loop_
_entity_poly.entity_id
_entity_poly.type
_entity_poly.pdbx_seq_one_letter_code
_entity_poly.pdbx_strand_id
1 'polypeptide(L)' 'MKHPEINKNAGLTVLVKQAGLEKTFERFPEDVSVALDTVIKLRTTSQLSCDPLTEFWPPMRAKE' A
#
# COMPACT_ATOMS: atom_id res chain seq x y z
N MET A 1 -6.39 13.10 -23.34
CA MET A 1 -5.83 11.91 -22.66
C MET A 1 -6.95 11.28 -21.85
N LYS A 2 -7.46 10.10 -22.25
CA LYS A 2 -8.44 9.35 -21.45
C LYS A 2 -7.67 8.58 -20.38
N HIS A 3 -7.93 8.87 -19.10
CA HIS A 3 -7.45 8.04 -18.00
C HIS A 3 -7.89 6.59 -18.21
N PRO A 4 -7.03 5.59 -17.98
CA PRO A 4 -7.43 4.20 -18.09
C PRO A 4 -8.36 3.87 -16.90
N GLU A 5 -9.66 3.98 -17.12
CA GLU A 5 -10.75 3.43 -16.29
C GLU A 5 -10.84 1.90 -16.43
N ILE A 6 -9.71 1.23 -16.60
CA ILE A 6 -9.62 -0.23 -16.71
C ILE A 6 -8.99 -0.71 -15.40
N ASN A 7 -9.70 -1.56 -14.66
CA ASN A 7 -9.24 -2.38 -13.53
C ASN A 7 -9.23 -1.85 -12.09
N LYS A 8 -9.95 -0.78 -11.72
CA LYS A 8 -10.16 -0.51 -10.27
C LYS A 8 -10.79 -1.72 -9.54
N ASN A 9 -11.79 -2.35 -10.16
CA ASN A 9 -12.49 -3.49 -9.57
C ASN A 9 -11.68 -4.79 -9.60
N ALA A 10 -10.95 -5.08 -10.68
CA ALA A 10 -10.11 -6.28 -10.73
C ALA A 10 -8.91 -6.19 -9.77
N GLY A 11 -8.31 -5.00 -9.63
CA GLY A 11 -7.25 -4.75 -8.65
C GLY A 11 -7.74 -4.90 -7.21
N LEU A 12 -8.94 -4.39 -6.93
CA LEU A 12 -9.61 -4.54 -5.63
C LEU A 12 -9.81 -6.01 -5.27
N THR A 13 -10.34 -6.85 -6.17
CA THR A 13 -10.54 -8.28 -5.90
C THR A 13 -9.24 -9.02 -5.60
N VAL A 14 -8.14 -8.70 -6.32
CA VAL A 14 -6.84 -9.32 -6.07
C VAL A 14 -6.31 -8.91 -4.70
N LEU A 15 -6.42 -7.64 -4.34
CA LEU A 15 -5.94 -7.11 -3.06
C LEU A 15 -6.75 -7.64 -1.88
N VAL A 16 -8.07 -7.74 -2.02
CA VAL A 16 -8.96 -8.35 -1.01
C VAL A 16 -8.57 -9.82 -0.76
N LYS A 17 -8.27 -10.58 -1.82
CA LYS A 17 -7.79 -11.95 -1.70
C LYS A 17 -6.42 -12.05 -1.04
N GLN A 18 -5.48 -11.21 -1.44
CA GLN A 18 -4.13 -11.19 -0.85
C GLN A 18 -4.14 -10.78 0.62
N ALA A 19 -5.08 -9.93 1.02
CA ALA A 19 -5.27 -9.51 2.40
C ALA A 19 -6.11 -10.48 3.24
N GLY A 20 -6.70 -11.53 2.63
CA GLY A 20 -7.59 -12.47 3.31
C GLY A 20 -8.89 -11.82 3.82
N LEU A 21 -9.38 -10.79 3.13
CA LEU A 21 -10.53 -9.98 3.53
C LEU A 21 -11.82 -10.38 2.80
N GLU A 22 -11.90 -11.55 2.17
CA GLU A 22 -13.02 -11.91 1.29
C GLU A 22 -14.38 -11.86 2.00
N LYS A 23 -14.48 -12.48 3.19
CA LYS A 23 -15.71 -12.47 4.01
C LYS A 23 -16.07 -11.08 4.51
N THR A 24 -15.07 -10.24 4.77
CA THR A 24 -15.26 -8.86 5.22
C THR A 24 -15.74 -7.99 4.07
N PHE A 25 -15.21 -8.19 2.87
CA PHE A 25 -15.61 -7.49 1.65
C PHE A 25 -17.05 -7.82 1.25
N GLU A 26 -17.47 -9.09 1.38
CA GLU A 26 -18.87 -9.47 1.14
C GLU A 26 -19.86 -8.76 2.07
N ARG A 27 -19.43 -8.46 3.31
CA ARG A 27 -20.29 -7.85 4.32
C ARG A 27 -20.22 -6.32 4.34
N PHE A 28 -19.08 -5.74 3.95
CA PHE A 28 -18.79 -4.31 4.00
C PHE A 28 -17.99 -3.86 2.76
N PRO A 29 -18.58 -3.88 1.56
CA PRO A 29 -17.83 -3.64 0.33
C PRO A 29 -17.33 -2.19 0.20
N GLU A 30 -18.13 -1.21 0.65
CA GLU A 30 -17.74 0.21 0.61
C GLU A 30 -16.59 0.52 1.56
N ASP A 31 -16.67 0.05 2.81
CA ASP A 31 -15.66 0.32 3.84
C ASP A 31 -14.31 -0.27 3.46
N VAL A 32 -14.30 -1.50 2.95
CA VAL A 32 -13.08 -2.16 2.48
C VAL A 32 -12.50 -1.42 1.27
N SER A 33 -13.33 -0.94 0.36
CA SER A 33 -12.87 -0.17 -0.81
C SER A 33 -12.21 1.16 -0.40
N VAL A 34 -12.82 1.89 0.55
CA VAL A 34 -12.29 3.16 1.07
C VAL A 34 -11.00 2.95 1.85
N ALA A 35 -10.94 1.91 2.70
CA ALA A 35 -9.74 1.57 3.45
C ALA A 35 -8.58 1.24 2.50
N LEU A 36 -8.84 0.49 1.43
CA LEU A 36 -7.83 0.12 0.46
C LEU A 36 -7.32 1.32 -0.34
N ASP A 37 -8.21 2.19 -0.82
CA ASP A 37 -7.83 3.43 -1.52
C ASP A 37 -6.96 4.33 -0.62
N THR A 38 -7.30 4.38 0.68
CA THR A 38 -6.51 5.11 1.68
C THR A 38 -5.12 4.50 1.85
N VAL A 39 -5.00 3.18 1.92
CA VAL A 39 -3.71 2.48 2.01
C VAL A 39 -2.87 2.70 0.74
N ILE A 40 -3.48 2.65 -0.44
CA ILE A 40 -2.79 2.91 -1.70
C ILE A 40 -2.25 4.35 -1.72
N LYS A 41 -3.07 5.34 -1.36
CA LYS A 41 -2.65 6.74 -1.24
C LYS A 41 -1.51 6.89 -0.24
N LEU A 42 -1.65 6.33 0.96
CA LEU A 42 -0.60 6.34 1.98
C LEU A 42 0.69 5.72 1.47
N ARG A 43 0.64 4.58 0.77
CA ARG A 43 1.83 3.94 0.21
C ARG A 43 2.53 4.83 -0.82
N THR A 44 1.78 5.54 -1.65
CA THR A 44 2.35 6.49 -2.63
C THR A 44 2.94 7.73 -1.97
N THR A 45 2.38 8.19 -0.84
CA THR A 45 2.88 9.36 -0.10
C THR A 45 4.00 9.01 0.88
N SER A 46 4.00 7.78 1.41
CA SER A 46 4.98 7.25 2.36
C SER A 46 6.08 6.46 1.66
N GLN A 47 6.23 6.61 0.34
CA GLN A 47 7.44 6.20 -0.36
C GLN A 47 8.58 7.15 0.05
N LEU A 48 8.97 7.07 1.32
CA LEU A 48 10.24 7.57 1.81
C LEU A 48 11.29 6.87 0.96
N SER A 49 12.16 7.65 0.32
CA SER A 49 13.36 7.10 -0.28
C SER A 49 14.25 6.61 0.85
N CYS A 50 13.99 5.41 1.35
CA CYS A 50 14.97 4.62 2.07
C CYS A 50 16.01 4.15 1.05
N ASP A 51 16.64 5.09 0.35
CA ASP A 51 17.81 4.79 -0.45
C ASP A 51 18.94 4.58 0.57
N PRO A 52 19.37 3.32 0.79
CA PRO A 52 20.37 3.00 1.79
C PRO A 52 21.74 3.64 1.48
N LEU A 53 21.92 4.21 0.28
CA LEU A 53 23.11 4.97 -0.10
C LEU A 53 23.01 6.46 0.24
N THR A 54 21.82 6.99 0.51
CA THR A 54 21.61 8.40 0.93
C THR A 54 21.46 8.55 2.45
N GLU A 55 21.11 7.48 3.15
CA GLU A 55 20.99 7.49 4.60
C GLU A 55 22.38 7.28 5.21
N PHE A 56 23.06 8.37 5.54
CA PHE A 56 24.30 8.35 6.32
C PHE A 56 24.01 7.78 7.72
N TRP A 57 24.00 6.46 7.83
CA TRP A 57 23.91 5.80 9.12
C TRP A 57 25.16 6.17 9.93
N PRO A 58 24.99 6.71 11.16
CA PRO A 58 26.14 7.01 11.99
C PRO A 58 26.94 5.72 12.20
N PRO A 59 28.28 5.75 12.10
CA PRO A 59 29.10 4.56 12.24
C PRO A 59 28.78 3.89 13.58
N MET A 60 28.52 2.58 13.52
CA MET A 60 28.23 1.78 14.69
C MET A 60 29.42 1.92 15.66
N ARG A 61 29.19 2.49 16.84
CA ARG A 61 30.25 2.65 17.83
C ARG A 61 30.74 1.26 18.23
N ALA A 62 32.01 0.97 17.96
CA ALA A 62 32.66 -0.20 18.52
C ALA A 62 32.61 -0.07 20.05
N LYS A 63 32.23 -1.15 20.74
CA LYS A 63 32.38 -1.20 22.19
C LYS A 63 33.87 -1.36 22.50
N GLU A 64 34.43 -0.41 23.25
CA GLU A 64 35.73 -0.56 23.91
C GLU A 64 35.66 -1.60 25.04
#